data_AF-A0A5R9A0X1-F1
#
_entry.id   AF-A0A5R9A0X1-F1
#
_cell.length_a   1.000
_cell.length_b   1.000
_cell.length_c   1.000
_cell.angle_alpha   90.00
_cell.angle_beta   90.00
_cell.angle_gamma   90.00
#
_symmetry.space_group_name_H-M   'P 1'
#
loop_
_entity.id
_entity.type
_entity.pdbx_description
1 polymer ?
#
loop_
_entity_poly.entity_id
_entity_poly.type
_entity_poly.pdbx_seq_one_letter_code
_entity_poly.pdbx_strand_id
1 'polypeptide(L)'
;MPDQYRVTLNNELITATSNEAAAWETYRRLLRRGDLRAQRPLASICKENEVLHSALCDGRADITEIGPYITPNEILKLVTSKKRTQDLVAAAHTQGYPVTESRVMCWMFSASNPRQQVMSVDELYIVLAGLKELDKE
;
A
#
# COMPACT_ATOMS: atom_id res chain seq x y z
N MET A 1 0.82 19.37 19.29
CA MET A 1 -0.40 19.06 18.51
C MET A 1 -0.21 17.66 17.94
N PRO A 2 -1.25 16.84 17.72
CA PRO A 2 -1.01 15.51 17.17
C PRO A 2 -0.36 15.64 15.79
N ASP A 3 0.72 14.90 15.55
CA ASP A 3 1.39 14.72 14.25
C ASP A 3 0.35 14.43 13.16
N GLN A 4 -0.11 15.46 12.46
CA GLN A 4 -1.21 15.34 11.50
C GLN A 4 -0.69 15.58 10.08
N TYR A 5 -0.95 14.62 9.21
CA TYR A 5 -0.72 14.72 7.79
C TYR A 5 -1.93 15.40 7.13
N ARG A 6 -1.66 16.29 6.17
CA ARG A 6 -2.66 17.01 5.39
C ARG A 6 -2.37 16.81 3.91
N VAL A 7 -3.38 16.43 3.13
CA VAL A 7 -3.28 16.39 1.66
C VAL A 7 -4.11 17.51 1.10
N THR A 8 -3.52 18.33 0.23
CA THR A 8 -4.18 19.46 -0.41
C THR A 8 -4.14 19.35 -1.93
N LEU A 9 -5.07 20.04 -2.58
CA LEU A 9 -5.13 20.22 -4.03
C LEU A 9 -5.32 21.72 -4.29
N ASN A 10 -4.38 22.38 -4.94
CA ASN A 10 -4.38 23.84 -5.12
C ASN A 10 -4.62 24.61 -3.81
N ASN A 11 -3.99 24.17 -2.72
CA ASN A 11 -4.15 24.70 -1.35
C ASN A 11 -5.52 24.42 -0.69
N GLU A 12 -6.45 23.76 -1.35
CA GLU A 12 -7.69 23.28 -0.75
C GLU A 12 -7.43 21.97 0.01
N LEU A 13 -7.95 21.85 1.25
CA LEU A 13 -7.77 20.64 2.05
C LEU A 13 -8.65 19.50 1.53
N ILE A 14 -8.01 18.40 1.12
CA ILE A 14 -8.71 17.17 0.68
C ILE A 14 -8.88 16.20 1.84
N THR A 15 -7.84 15.98 2.64
CA THR A 15 -7.91 15.13 3.85
C THR A 15 -6.92 15.57 4.90
N ALA A 16 -7.23 15.28 6.16
CA ALA A 16 -6.32 15.44 7.29
C ALA A 16 -6.42 14.20 8.19
N THR A 17 -5.29 13.54 8.45
CA THR A 17 -5.25 12.27 9.19
C THR A 17 -3.94 12.13 9.96
N SER A 18 -3.97 11.45 11.11
CA SER A 18 -2.76 11.03 11.82
C SER A 18 -2.14 9.75 11.24
N ASN A 19 -2.84 9.06 10.32
CA ASN A 19 -2.34 7.88 9.64
C ASN A 19 -1.56 8.28 8.38
N GLU A 20 -0.23 8.21 8.49
CA GLU A 20 0.71 8.51 7.40
C GLU A 20 0.37 7.73 6.11
N ALA A 21 0.15 6.42 6.22
CA ALA A 21 -0.08 5.55 5.07
C ALA A 21 -1.37 5.94 4.32
N ALA A 22 -2.42 6.31 5.05
CA ALA A 22 -3.67 6.79 4.47
C ALA A 22 -3.50 8.17 3.80
N ALA A 23 -2.67 9.05 4.36
CA ALA A 23 -2.36 10.34 3.74
C ALA A 23 -1.60 10.15 2.41
N TRP A 24 -0.55 9.33 2.40
CA TRP A 24 0.21 9.03 1.19
C TRP A 24 -0.62 8.32 0.13
N GLU A 25 -1.55 7.43 0.50
CA GLU A 25 -2.48 6.84 -0.45
C GLU A 25 -3.42 7.88 -1.07
N THR A 26 -3.98 8.78 -0.25
CA THR A 26 -4.85 9.84 -0.76
C THR A 26 -4.11 10.75 -1.74
N TYR A 27 -2.87 11.14 -1.39
CA TYR A 27 -2.00 11.93 -2.27
C TYR A 27 -1.71 11.20 -3.59
N ARG A 28 -1.28 9.94 -3.55
CA ARG A 28 -1.01 9.15 -4.77
C ARG A 28 -2.26 8.95 -5.63
N ARG A 29 -3.44 8.80 -5.00
CA ARG A 29 -4.72 8.72 -5.71
C ARG A 29 -5.04 10.01 -6.45
N LEU A 30 -4.80 11.19 -5.85
CA LEU A 30 -4.98 12.48 -6.54
C LEU A 30 -4.08 12.62 -7.77
N LEU A 31 -2.83 12.19 -7.69
CA LEU A 31 -1.91 12.24 -8.82
C LEU A 31 -2.34 11.33 -9.98
N ARG A 32 -2.99 10.19 -9.67
CA ARG A 32 -3.52 9.22 -10.67
C ARG A 32 -4.86 9.62 -11.28
N ARG A 33 -5.51 10.67 -10.77
CA ARG A 33 -6.83 11.11 -11.26
C ARG A 33 -6.71 11.72 -12.65
N GLY A 34 -7.08 10.93 -13.66
CA GLY A 34 -7.05 11.34 -15.07
C GLY A 34 -7.96 12.53 -15.39
N ASP A 35 -9.03 12.75 -14.61
CA ASP A 35 -9.94 13.89 -14.74
C ASP A 35 -9.29 15.23 -14.37
N LEU A 36 -8.23 15.22 -13.56
CA LEU A 36 -7.49 16.42 -13.17
C LEU A 36 -6.41 16.82 -14.19
N ARG A 37 -6.12 15.96 -15.16
CA ARG A 37 -5.01 16.14 -16.11
C ARG A 37 -5.07 17.43 -16.93
N ALA A 38 -6.26 17.89 -17.30
CA ALA A 38 -6.43 19.09 -18.12
C ALA A 38 -6.06 20.37 -17.37
N GLN A 39 -6.39 20.43 -16.07
CA GLN A 39 -6.14 21.60 -15.23
C GLN A 39 -4.77 21.54 -14.55
N ARG A 40 -4.13 20.36 -14.52
CA ARG A 40 -2.84 20.09 -13.86
C ARG A 40 -2.77 20.72 -12.47
N PRO A 41 -3.75 20.50 -11.59
CA PRO A 41 -3.71 21.06 -10.24
C PRO A 41 -2.49 20.52 -9.49
N LEU A 42 -1.98 21.31 -8.55
CA LEU A 42 -0.88 20.92 -7.67
C LEU A 42 -1.45 20.17 -6.47
N ALA A 43 -1.12 18.89 -6.34
CA ALA A 43 -1.36 18.16 -5.11
C ALA A 43 -0.16 18.32 -4.18
N SER A 44 -0.40 18.44 -2.88
CA SER A 44 0.64 18.49 -1.86
C SER A 44 0.28 17.58 -0.69
N ILE A 45 1.29 16.97 -0.08
CA ILE A 45 1.18 16.30 1.22
C ILE A 45 2.07 17.04 2.22
N CYS A 46 1.50 17.38 3.37
CA CYS A 46 2.16 18.15 4.42
C CYS A 46 2.10 17.40 5.76
N LYS A 47 3.12 17.56 6.60
CA LYS A 47 3.10 17.16 8.02
C LYS A 47 3.41 18.38 8.86
N GLU A 48 2.54 18.71 9.82
CA GLU A 48 2.78 19.84 10.75
C GLU A 48 3.10 21.18 10.08
N ASN A 49 2.49 21.43 8.91
CA ASN A 49 2.68 22.58 8.02
C ASN A 49 3.97 22.58 7.16
N GLU A 50 4.83 21.57 7.30
CA GLU A 50 5.91 21.32 6.36
C GLU A 50 5.36 20.57 5.13
N VAL A 51 5.68 21.03 3.93
CA VAL A 51 5.37 20.30 2.69
C VAL A 51 6.37 19.16 2.54
N LEU A 52 5.89 17.92 2.71
CA LEU A 52 6.71 16.73 2.48
C LEU A 52 6.94 16.53 0.98
N HIS A 53 5.89 16.71 0.18
CA HIS A 53 5.99 16.57 -1.27
C HIS A 53 4.87 17.31 -2.01
N SER A 54 5.12 17.66 -3.27
CA SER A 54 4.15 18.29 -4.16
C SER A 54 4.41 17.92 -5.62
N ALA A 55 3.35 17.63 -6.36
CA ALA A 55 3.44 17.30 -7.79
C ALA A 55 2.14 17.69 -8.52
N LEU A 56 2.26 17.94 -9.83
CA LEU A 56 1.12 18.24 -10.67
C LEU A 56 0.35 16.93 -10.96
N CYS A 57 -0.97 16.97 -10.83
CA CYS A 57 -1.85 15.88 -11.26
C CYS A 57 -1.92 15.84 -12.79
N ASP A 58 -1.01 15.11 -13.43
CA ASP A 58 -0.94 14.98 -14.89
C ASP A 58 -1.37 13.60 -15.40
N GLY A 59 -1.79 12.71 -14.50
CA GLY A 59 -2.24 11.35 -14.80
C GLY A 59 -1.11 10.43 -15.29
N ARG A 60 0.15 10.88 -15.31
CA ARG A 60 1.31 10.07 -15.68
C ARG A 60 1.95 9.57 -14.40
N ALA A 61 1.46 8.42 -13.97
CA ALA A 61 1.73 7.91 -12.65
C ALA A 61 2.98 7.00 -12.57
N ASP A 62 4.17 7.50 -12.90
CA ASP A 62 5.43 6.87 -12.46
C ASP A 62 5.68 7.23 -10.98
N ILE A 63 4.65 7.06 -10.14
CA ILE A 63 4.59 7.48 -8.72
C ILE A 63 4.99 6.32 -7.81
N THR A 64 5.66 5.30 -8.34
CA THR A 64 6.08 4.12 -7.56
C THR A 64 7.14 4.46 -6.50
N GLU A 65 7.73 5.66 -6.54
CA GLU A 65 8.86 6.05 -5.68
C GLU A 65 8.55 7.22 -4.72
N ILE A 66 7.30 7.67 -4.63
CA ILE A 66 6.94 8.86 -3.84
C ILE A 66 6.29 8.46 -2.50
N GLY A 67 7.05 8.63 -1.42
CA GLY A 67 6.65 8.36 -0.03
C GLY A 67 6.73 6.88 0.37
N PRO A 68 6.36 6.52 1.62
CA PRO A 68 6.22 5.13 2.04
C PRO A 68 5.18 4.43 1.16
N TYR A 69 5.66 3.53 0.32
CA TYR A 69 4.84 2.71 -0.54
C TYR A 69 4.39 1.47 0.22
N ILE A 70 3.08 1.29 0.41
CA ILE A 70 2.55 0.03 0.95
C ILE A 70 2.70 -1.05 -0.13
N THR A 71 3.70 -1.90 0.02
CA THR A 71 3.94 -3.07 -0.82
C THR A 71 2.89 -4.15 -0.58
N PRO A 72 2.64 -5.05 -1.55
CA PRO A 72 1.81 -6.22 -1.31
C PRO A 72 2.26 -7.04 -0.09
N ASN A 73 3.57 -7.14 0.14
CA ASN A 73 4.15 -7.76 1.34
C ASN A 73 3.70 -7.06 2.63
N GLU A 74 3.63 -5.73 2.66
CA GLU A 74 3.18 -4.99 3.84
C GLU A 74 1.68 -5.16 4.07
N ILE A 75 0.88 -5.17 3.00
CA ILE A 75 -0.55 -5.50 3.10
C ILE A 75 -0.73 -6.89 3.71
N LEU A 76 0.01 -7.88 3.21
CA LEU A 76 -0.02 -9.24 3.75
C LEU A 76 0.34 -9.24 5.24
N LYS A 77 1.43 -8.58 5.66
CA LYS A 77 1.81 -8.51 7.08
C LYS A 77 0.74 -7.87 7.96
N LEU A 78 0.07 -6.82 7.46
CA LEU A 78 -0.99 -6.14 8.20
C LEU A 78 -2.19 -7.05 8.43
N VAL A 79 -2.68 -7.71 7.38
CA VAL A 79 -3.88 -8.56 7.44
C VAL A 79 -3.61 -9.92 8.08
N THR A 80 -2.36 -10.41 8.07
CA THR A 80 -1.98 -11.73 8.58
C THR A 80 -1.19 -11.66 9.88
N SER A 81 -1.19 -10.51 10.57
CA SER A 81 -0.42 -10.29 11.81
C SER A 81 -0.67 -11.31 12.93
N LYS A 82 -1.80 -12.03 12.88
CA LYS A 82 -2.19 -13.10 13.82
C LYS A 82 -2.15 -14.51 13.23
N LYS A 83 -1.81 -14.66 11.95
CA LYS A 83 -1.79 -15.93 11.23
C LYS A 83 -0.37 -16.48 11.18
N ARG A 84 -0.23 -17.80 11.21
CA ARG A 84 1.05 -18.49 11.04
C ARG A 84 1.37 -18.59 9.55
N THR A 85 2.65 -18.76 9.23
CA THR A 85 3.10 -19.00 7.85
C THR A 85 2.38 -20.18 7.20
N GLN A 86 2.09 -21.24 7.97
CA GLN A 86 1.34 -22.42 7.51
C GLN A 86 -0.09 -22.08 7.07
N ASP A 87 -0.76 -21.14 7.74
CA ASP A 87 -2.12 -20.70 7.36
C ASP A 87 -2.10 -20.01 5.99
N LEU A 88 -1.01 -19.28 5.69
CA LEU A 88 -0.83 -18.59 4.40
C LEU A 88 -0.52 -19.58 3.27
N VAL A 89 0.26 -20.62 3.57
CA VAL A 89 0.49 -21.72 2.63
C VAL A 89 -0.82 -22.45 2.33
N ALA A 90 -1.60 -22.78 3.37
CA ALA A 90 -2.90 -23.41 3.21
C ALA A 90 -3.86 -22.54 2.38
N ALA A 91 -3.94 -21.23 2.67
CA ALA A 91 -4.77 -20.30 1.92
C ALA A 91 -4.39 -20.20 0.43
N ALA A 92 -3.10 -20.17 0.12
CA ALA A 92 -2.65 -20.24 -1.27
C ALA A 92 -3.05 -21.56 -1.95
N HIS A 93 -2.91 -22.68 -1.23
CA HIS A 93 -3.23 -24.01 -1.76
C HIS A 93 -4.73 -24.22 -1.98
N THR A 94 -5.62 -23.64 -1.15
CA THR A 94 -7.08 -23.73 -1.39
C THR A 94 -7.47 -23.07 -2.72
N GLN A 95 -6.70 -22.08 -3.16
CA GLN A 95 -6.87 -21.40 -4.45
C GLN A 95 -6.07 -22.05 -5.59
N GLY A 96 -5.45 -23.22 -5.36
CA GLY A 96 -4.66 -23.93 -6.36
C GLY A 96 -3.30 -23.29 -6.68
N TYR A 97 -2.83 -22.34 -5.87
CA TYR A 97 -1.55 -21.67 -6.08
C TYR A 97 -0.42 -22.39 -5.32
N PRO A 98 0.57 -22.96 -6.03
CA PRO A 98 1.64 -23.71 -5.39
C PRO A 98 2.66 -22.76 -4.76
N VAL A 99 2.57 -22.56 -3.45
CA VAL A 99 3.56 -21.80 -2.67
C VAL A 99 4.23 -22.69 -1.63
N THR A 100 5.51 -22.43 -1.36
CA THR A 100 6.26 -23.08 -0.28
C THR A 100 6.30 -22.19 0.97
N GLU A 101 6.47 -22.81 2.13
CA GLU A 101 6.65 -22.07 3.39
C GLU A 101 7.85 -21.12 3.31
N SER A 102 8.94 -21.54 2.66
CA SER A 102 10.11 -20.67 2.44
C SER A 102 9.77 -19.44 1.61
N ARG A 103 8.92 -19.54 0.58
CA ARG A 103 8.51 -18.41 -0.25
C ARG A 103 7.66 -17.43 0.56
N VAL A 104 6.72 -17.94 1.36
CA VAL A 104 5.92 -17.10 2.28
C VAL A 104 6.82 -16.39 3.30
N MET A 105 7.80 -17.09 3.88
CA MET A 105 8.77 -16.47 4.79
C MET A 105 9.54 -15.33 4.12
N CYS A 106 9.96 -15.51 2.86
CA CYS A 106 10.62 -14.46 2.08
C CYS A 106 9.70 -13.24 1.85
N TRP A 107 8.38 -13.42 1.72
CA TRP A 107 7.44 -12.29 1.65
C TRP A 107 7.34 -11.54 2.98
N MET A 108 7.45 -12.25 4.09
CA MET A 108 7.26 -11.71 5.44
C MET A 108 8.52 -11.01 6.00
N PHE A 109 9.69 -11.16 5.38
CA PHE A 109 10.90 -10.43 5.81
C PHE A 109 10.79 -8.92 5.64
N SER A 110 11.54 -8.17 6.46
CA SER A 110 11.66 -6.70 6.34
C SER A 110 12.23 -6.30 4.99
N ALA A 111 11.93 -5.08 4.54
CA ALA A 111 12.42 -4.55 3.26
C ALA A 111 13.96 -4.52 3.16
N SER A 112 14.63 -4.43 4.31
CA SER A 112 16.10 -4.44 4.43
C SER A 112 16.73 -5.84 4.35
N ASN A 113 15.93 -6.90 4.37
CA ASN A 113 16.47 -8.26 4.38
C ASN A 113 16.84 -8.69 2.95
N PRO A 114 18.08 -9.13 2.68
CA PRO A 114 18.50 -9.54 1.34
C PRO A 114 17.78 -10.78 0.81
N ARG A 115 17.11 -11.54 1.69
CA ARG A 115 16.26 -12.69 1.32
C ARG A 115 14.81 -12.30 1.06
N GLN A 116 14.44 -11.04 1.25
CA GLN A 116 13.09 -10.60 0.95
C GLN A 116 12.80 -10.85 -0.53
N GLN A 117 11.64 -11.45 -0.80
CA GLN A 117 11.13 -11.57 -2.15
C GLN A 117 9.89 -10.67 -2.27
N VAL A 118 9.82 -9.93 -3.37
CA VAL A 118 8.67 -9.07 -3.64
C VAL A 118 7.49 -9.95 -4.04
N MET A 119 6.37 -9.78 -3.33
CA MET A 119 5.10 -10.38 -3.66
C MET A 119 4.42 -9.56 -4.76
N SER A 120 3.89 -10.23 -5.78
CA SER A 120 3.06 -9.57 -6.79
C SER A 120 1.67 -9.25 -6.23
N VAL A 121 0.92 -8.37 -6.91
CA VAL A 121 -0.47 -8.07 -6.54
C VAL A 121 -1.36 -9.30 -6.73
N ASP A 122 -1.10 -10.13 -7.74
CA ASP A 122 -1.86 -11.35 -8.00
C ASP A 122 -1.63 -12.39 -6.90
N GLU A 123 -0.38 -12.58 -6.47
CA GLU A 123 -0.01 -13.45 -5.35
C GLU A 123 -0.76 -12.98 -4.08
N LEU A 124 -0.80 -11.67 -3.81
CA LEU A 124 -1.54 -11.12 -2.68
C LEU A 124 -3.04 -11.44 -2.78
N TYR A 125 -3.66 -11.20 -3.93
CA TYR A 125 -5.09 -11.43 -4.13
C TYR A 125 -5.47 -12.89 -3.87
N ILE A 126 -4.69 -13.83 -4.40
CA ILE A 126 -4.89 -15.27 -4.21
C ILE A 126 -4.82 -15.63 -2.72
N VAL A 127 -3.77 -15.21 -2.01
CA VAL A 127 -3.61 -15.54 -0.59
C VAL A 127 -4.76 -14.95 0.26
N LEU A 128 -5.18 -13.72 -0.02
CA LEU A 128 -6.29 -13.09 0.69
C LEU A 128 -7.63 -13.79 0.43
N ALA A 129 -7.86 -14.24 -0.80
CA ALA A 129 -9.06 -15.00 -1.15
C ALA A 129 -9.15 -16.32 -0.37
N GLY A 130 -8.04 -17.08 -0.32
CA GLY A 130 -7.98 -18.32 0.43
C GLY A 130 -8.13 -18.13 1.94
N LEU A 131 -7.55 -17.06 2.50
CA LEU A 131 -7.72 -16.74 3.92
C LEU A 131 -9.19 -16.48 4.29
N LYS A 132 -9.93 -15.79 3.42
CA LYS A 132 -11.36 -15.52 3.61
C LYS A 132 -12.20 -16.80 3.59
N GLU A 133 -11.76 -17.85 2.89
CA GLU A 133 -12.44 -19.14 2.89
C GLU A 133 -12.14 -19.93 4.16
N LEU A 134 -10.86 -19.98 4.58
CA LEU A 134 -10.46 -20.66 5.82
C LEU A 134 -11.09 -20.03 7.08
N ASP A 135 -11.34 -18.71 7.08
CA ASP A 135 -12.01 -18.03 8.20
C ASP A 135 -13.53 -18.32 8.29
N LYS A 136 -14.12 -19.00 7.30
CA LYS A 136 -15.53 -19.41 7.32
C LYS A 136 -15.75 -20.85 7.83
N GLU A 137 -14.68 -21.63 7.94
CA GLU A 137 -14.68 -23.00 8.47
C GLU A 137 -14.43 -23.00 9.99
#